data_AF-A0AAW3WJ48-F1
#
_entry.id   AF-A0AAW3WJ48-F1
#
_cell.length_a   1.000
_cell.length_b   1.000
_cell.length_c   1.000
_cell.angle_alpha   90.00
_cell.angle_beta   90.00
_cell.angle_gamma   90.00
#
_symmetry.space_group_name_H-M   'P 1'
#
loop_
_entity.id
_entity.type
_entity.pdbx_description
1 polymer ?
#
loop_
_entity_poly.entity_id
_entity_poly.type
_entity_poly.pdbx_seq_one_letter_code
_entity_poly.pdbx_strand_id
1 'polypeptide(L)'
;DLFPESDIIVAEDVLGGLFAMQDDSNISYFAPDCLEWEPMEISYSEFLYWAFHGDTDTYYMDYRWNTWKDDIKRISNDNGISFYPFLWAKADSLEGRHRQEVSMSEIIKLEFDFLNQLKETK
;
A
#
# COMPACT_ATOMS: atom_id res chain seq x y z
N ASP A 1 7.96 -16.22 -7.89
CA ASP A 1 7.46 -15.67 -6.63
C ASP A 1 7.45 -14.15 -6.71
N LEU A 2 6.42 -13.49 -6.18
CA LEU A 2 6.25 -12.03 -6.26
C LEU A 2 7.19 -11.28 -5.31
N PHE A 3 7.74 -11.99 -4.31
CA PHE A 3 8.64 -11.47 -3.30
C PHE A 3 10.03 -12.09 -3.49
N PRO A 4 11.12 -11.35 -3.22
CA PRO A 4 12.44 -11.96 -3.03
C PRO A 4 12.34 -13.09 -1.99
N GLU A 5 13.08 -14.19 -2.18
CA GLU A 5 12.97 -15.38 -1.30
C GLU A 5 13.26 -15.11 0.19
N SER A 6 13.87 -13.97 0.51
CA SER A 6 14.21 -13.48 1.85
C SER A 6 13.12 -12.67 2.54
N ASP A 7 12.13 -12.16 1.81
CA ASP A 7 11.27 -11.09 2.32
C ASP A 7 9.99 -11.65 2.92
N ILE A 8 9.66 -11.23 4.14
CA ILE A 8 8.44 -11.61 4.85
C ILE A 8 7.48 -10.43 4.87
N ILE A 9 6.27 -10.59 4.33
CA ILE A 9 5.22 -9.58 4.47
C ILE A 9 4.71 -9.58 5.90
N VAL A 10 4.80 -8.42 6.56
CA VAL A 10 4.47 -8.24 7.97
C VAL A 10 3.22 -7.39 8.19
N ALA A 11 2.81 -6.57 7.21
CA ALA A 11 1.58 -5.82 7.25
C ALA A 11 1.13 -5.38 5.85
N GLU A 12 -0.14 -4.98 5.76
CA GLU A 12 -0.78 -4.39 4.60
C GLU A 12 -1.51 -3.12 5.05
N ASP A 13 -1.60 -2.11 4.19
CA ASP A 13 -2.57 -1.04 4.38
C ASP A 13 -3.79 -1.20 3.48
N VAL A 14 -4.84 -0.44 3.78
CA VAL A 14 -6.14 -0.53 3.11
C VAL A 14 -6.11 -0.12 1.63
N LEU A 15 -4.98 0.37 1.11
CA LEU A 15 -4.84 0.84 -0.27
C LEU A 15 -4.03 -0.10 -1.16
N GLY A 16 -3.56 -1.24 -0.63
CA GLY A 16 -2.70 -2.19 -1.34
C GLY A 16 -1.22 -2.06 -0.99
N GLY A 17 -0.84 -1.11 -0.12
CA GLY A 17 0.54 -0.97 0.32
C GLY A 17 0.99 -2.16 1.16
N LEU A 18 2.21 -2.66 0.93
CA LEU A 18 2.75 -3.82 1.63
C LEU A 18 3.99 -3.45 2.44
N PHE A 19 4.06 -3.90 3.68
CA PHE A 19 5.25 -3.78 4.50
C PHE A 19 5.97 -5.14 4.53
N ALA A 20 7.20 -5.17 4.05
CA ALA A 20 8.05 -6.36 4.04
C ALA A 20 9.24 -6.18 5.00
N MET A 21 9.52 -7.21 5.78
CA MET A 21 10.76 -7.33 6.55
C MET A 21 11.79 -8.08 5.71
N GLN A 22 12.96 -7.46 5.56
CA GLN A 22 14.12 -8.01 4.88
C GLN A 22 15.01 -8.83 5.84
N ASP A 23 15.98 -9.57 5.30
CA ASP A 23 16.90 -10.43 6.08
C ASP A 23 17.64 -9.70 7.22
N ASP A 24 17.92 -8.41 7.04
CA ASP A 24 18.61 -7.57 8.02
C ASP A 24 17.66 -6.92 9.05
N SER A 25 16.40 -7.36 9.07
CA SER A 25 15.30 -6.84 9.90
C SER A 25 14.86 -5.41 9.58
N ASN A 26 15.32 -4.82 8.48
CA ASN A 26 14.80 -3.54 7.99
C ASN A 26 13.45 -3.73 7.29
N ILE A 27 12.64 -2.68 7.36
CA ILE A 27 11.33 -2.63 6.71
C ILE A 27 11.42 -1.88 5.39
N SER A 28 10.83 -2.48 4.36
CA SER A 28 10.53 -1.82 3.10
C SER A 28 9.02 -1.74 2.89
N TYR A 29 8.59 -0.66 2.27
CA TYR A 29 7.20 -0.41 1.92
C TYR A 29 7.05 -0.50 0.40
N PHE A 30 6.16 -1.35 -0.07
CA PHE A 30 5.70 -1.34 -1.45
C PHE A 30 4.63 -0.26 -1.59
N ALA A 31 4.97 0.82 -2.28
CA ALA A 31 4.11 1.99 -2.43
C ALA A 31 3.16 1.79 -3.63
N PRO A 32 1.83 1.72 -3.41
CA PRO A 32 0.87 1.39 -4.46
C PRO A 32 0.65 2.54 -5.47
N ASP A 33 1.14 3.75 -5.18
CA ASP A 33 1.09 4.90 -6.09
C ASP A 33 2.25 4.95 -7.09
N CYS A 34 3.36 4.27 -6.84
CA CYS A 34 4.48 4.19 -7.78
C CYS A 34 4.78 2.76 -8.24
N LEU A 35 4.23 1.74 -7.56
CA LEU A 35 4.54 0.33 -7.75
C LEU A 35 6.03 0.03 -7.52
N GLU A 36 6.63 0.66 -6.52
CA GLU A 36 8.05 0.49 -6.17
C GLU A 36 8.22 0.11 -4.69
N TRP A 37 9.31 -0.61 -4.41
CA TRP A 37 9.73 -0.91 -3.04
C TRP A 37 10.64 0.21 -2.54
N GLU A 38 10.28 0.81 -1.42
CA GLU A 38 11.00 1.91 -0.78
C GLU A 38 11.49 1.47 0.60
N PRO A 39 12.80 1.61 0.92
CA PRO A 39 13.28 1.32 2.26
C PRO A 39 12.73 2.37 3.23
N MET A 40 12.15 1.92 4.35
CA MET A 40 11.69 2.82 5.41
C MET A 40 12.80 3.24 6.37
N GLU A 41 14.00 2.63 6.25
CA GLU A 41 15.17 2.87 7.12
C GLU A 41 14.88 2.67 8.62
N ILE A 42 13.96 1.76 8.94
CA ILE A 42 13.60 1.39 10.31
C ILE A 42 13.58 -0.14 10.49
N SER A 43 13.87 -0.58 11.71
CA SER A 43 13.75 -1.98 12.11
C SER A 43 12.28 -2.40 12.32
N TYR A 44 12.02 -3.72 12.37
CA TYR A 44 10.68 -4.24 12.68
C TYR A 44 10.11 -3.73 14.02
N SER A 45 10.93 -3.58 15.06
CA SER A 45 10.45 -3.06 16.36
C SER A 45 10.05 -1.58 16.26
N GLU A 46 10.80 -0.79 15.50
CA GLU A 46 10.48 0.61 15.23
C GLU A 46 9.23 0.75 14.34
N PHE A 47 9.03 -0.17 13.39
CA PHE A 47 7.80 -0.25 12.62
C PHE A 47 6.58 -0.52 13.48
N LEU A 48 6.64 -1.49 14.41
CA LEU A 48 5.54 -1.71 15.36
C LEU A 48 5.28 -0.46 16.21
N TYR A 49 6.33 0.18 16.70
CA TYR A 49 6.20 1.44 17.44
C TYR A 49 5.52 2.52 16.58
N TRP A 50 5.95 2.69 15.33
CA TRP A 50 5.37 3.65 14.39
C TRP A 50 3.90 3.33 14.06
N ALA A 51 3.56 2.05 13.83
CA ALA A 51 2.19 1.64 13.51
C ALA A 51 1.21 1.92 14.66
N PHE A 52 1.63 1.77 15.91
CA PHE A 52 0.76 1.97 17.09
C PHE A 52 0.85 3.36 17.72
N HIS A 53 1.98 4.07 17.56
CA HIS A 53 2.28 5.30 18.28
C HIS A 53 2.86 6.42 17.39
N GLY A 54 3.21 6.13 16.14
CA GLY A 54 3.73 7.09 15.19
C GLY A 54 2.66 8.01 14.61
N ASP A 55 3.12 9.02 13.88
CA ASP A 55 2.26 9.97 13.17
C ASP A 55 1.85 9.42 11.80
N THR A 56 0.99 8.40 11.82
CA THR A 56 0.34 7.86 10.61
C THR A 56 -0.59 8.88 9.96
N ASP A 57 -0.98 9.92 10.71
CA ASP A 57 -1.80 11.02 10.23
C ASP A 57 -1.07 11.86 9.19
N THR A 58 0.19 12.19 9.46
CA THR A 58 1.08 12.86 8.50
C THR A 58 1.51 11.92 7.38
N TYR A 59 1.86 10.67 7.70
CA TYR A 59 2.32 9.70 6.70
C TYR A 59 1.28 9.45 5.58
N TYR A 60 0.01 9.30 5.95
CA TYR A 60 -1.07 9.06 4.99
C TYR A 60 -1.81 10.35 4.56
N MET A 61 -1.23 11.53 4.79
CA MET A 61 -1.92 12.80 4.54
C MET A 61 -2.44 12.93 3.10
N ASP A 62 -1.62 12.54 2.11
CA ASP A 62 -1.96 12.63 0.69
C ASP A 62 -2.96 11.55 0.23
N TYR A 63 -3.25 10.57 1.10
CA TYR A 63 -4.15 9.45 0.85
C TYR A 63 -5.52 9.59 1.53
N ARG A 64 -5.84 10.77 2.07
CA ARG A 64 -7.08 11.06 2.80
C ARG A 64 -8.10 11.79 1.93
N TRP A 65 -9.13 11.07 1.47
CA TRP A 65 -10.31 11.67 0.82
C TRP A 65 -11.35 12.10 1.86
N ASN A 66 -12.29 12.98 1.52
CA ASN A 66 -13.13 13.66 2.52
C ASN A 66 -13.87 12.72 3.50
N THR A 67 -14.29 11.55 3.03
CA THR A 67 -15.08 10.57 3.80
C THR A 67 -14.26 9.35 4.28
N TRP A 68 -12.92 9.39 4.16
CA TRP A 68 -12.07 8.22 4.41
C TRP A 68 -12.33 7.54 5.75
N LYS A 69 -12.51 8.30 6.83
CA LYS A 69 -12.75 7.73 8.17
C LYS A 69 -14.01 6.88 8.23
N ASP A 70 -15.07 7.30 7.54
CA ASP A 70 -16.34 6.58 7.57
C ASP A 70 -16.34 5.41 6.60
N ASP A 71 -15.65 5.55 5.47
CA ASP A 71 -15.47 4.47 4.50
C ASP A 71 -14.62 3.34 5.07
N ILE A 72 -13.47 3.65 5.69
CA ILE A 72 -12.58 2.67 6.31
C ILE A 72 -13.22 1.99 7.53
N LYS A 73 -14.10 2.67 8.28
CA LYS A 73 -14.83 2.01 9.38
C LYS A 73 -15.79 0.91 8.93
N ARG A 74 -16.21 0.92 7.66
CA ARG A 74 -17.20 -0.02 7.11
C ARG A 74 -16.56 -1.21 6.39
N ILE A 75 -15.26 -1.12 6.08
CA ILE A 75 -14.57 -2.11 5.27
C ILE A 75 -14.36 -3.42 6.04
N SER A 76 -14.46 -4.55 5.34
CA SER A 76 -14.02 -5.84 5.89
C SER A 76 -12.49 -5.88 6.04
N ASN A 77 -11.98 -6.64 7.01
CA ASN A 77 -10.53 -6.77 7.23
C ASN A 77 -9.79 -7.41 6.04
N ASP A 78 -10.49 -8.19 5.20
CA ASP A 78 -9.91 -8.87 4.02
C ASP A 78 -10.04 -8.01 2.74
N ASN A 79 -10.55 -6.78 2.86
CA ASN A 79 -10.81 -5.87 1.76
C ASN A 79 -9.97 -4.59 1.87
N GLY A 80 -9.75 -3.96 0.72
CA GLY A 80 -9.13 -2.64 0.58
C GLY A 80 -9.99 -1.72 -0.29
N ILE A 81 -9.53 -0.48 -0.45
CA ILE A 81 -10.14 0.52 -1.32
C ILE A 81 -9.35 0.60 -2.61
N SER A 82 -9.95 0.11 -3.69
CA SER A 82 -9.40 0.29 -5.04
C SER A 82 -9.83 1.62 -5.63
N PHE A 83 -8.93 2.27 -6.37
CA PHE A 83 -9.15 3.55 -7.04
C PHE A 83 -9.21 3.40 -8.56
N TYR A 84 -10.10 4.17 -9.21
CA TYR A 84 -10.07 4.36 -10.67
C TYR A 84 -10.17 5.85 -11.07
N PRO A 85 -9.23 6.41 -11.85
CA PRO A 85 -7.97 5.80 -12.29
C PRO A 85 -7.14 5.27 -11.11
N PHE A 86 -6.25 4.30 -11.35
CA PHE A 86 -5.42 3.66 -10.31
C PHE A 86 -4.43 4.64 -9.68
N LEU A 87 -3.96 4.40 -8.46
CA LEU A 87 -3.08 5.33 -7.73
C LEU A 87 -1.83 5.71 -8.55
N TRP A 88 -1.22 4.74 -9.23
CA TRP A 88 -0.09 4.92 -10.16
C TRP A 88 -0.42 5.59 -11.50
N ALA A 89 -1.70 5.78 -11.81
CA ALA A 89 -2.14 6.53 -12.97
C ALA A 89 -2.34 8.01 -12.61
N LYS A 90 -2.01 8.90 -13.54
CA LYS A 90 -2.22 10.34 -13.39
C LYS A 90 -3.71 10.66 -13.21
N ALA A 91 -4.04 11.48 -12.22
CA ALA A 91 -5.35 12.06 -11.99
C ALA A 91 -5.21 13.47 -11.39
N ASP A 92 -6.29 14.26 -11.43
CA ASP A 92 -6.28 15.63 -10.91
C ASP A 92 -6.24 15.69 -9.38
N SER A 93 -6.87 14.72 -8.70
CA SER A 93 -6.87 14.59 -7.25
C SER A 93 -7.28 13.17 -6.82
N LEU A 94 -6.98 12.80 -5.58
CA LEU A 94 -7.47 11.57 -4.97
C LEU A 94 -9.01 11.57 -4.83
N GLU A 95 -9.59 12.72 -4.46
CA GLU A 95 -11.03 12.88 -4.26
C GLU A 95 -11.84 12.59 -5.55
N GLY A 96 -11.33 13.03 -6.70
CA GLY A 96 -11.99 12.87 -8.00
C GLY A 96 -11.94 11.44 -8.58
N ARG A 97 -11.17 10.54 -7.99
CA ARG A 97 -11.12 9.13 -8.40
C ARG A 97 -12.36 8.40 -7.90
N HIS A 98 -12.87 7.46 -8.69
CA HIS A 98 -13.83 6.46 -8.22
C HIS A 98 -13.16 5.55 -7.18
N ARG A 99 -13.89 5.17 -6.14
CA ARG A 99 -13.43 4.31 -5.05
C ARG A 99 -14.38 3.14 -4.89
N GLN A 100 -13.84 1.94 -4.68
CA GLN A 100 -14.65 0.74 -4.43
C GLN A 100 -13.97 -0.14 -3.39
N GLU A 101 -14.76 -0.73 -2.49
CA GLU A 101 -14.32 -1.84 -1.63
C GLU A 101 -14.15 -3.10 -2.47
N VAL A 102 -12.95 -3.69 -2.42
CA VAL A 102 -12.53 -4.85 -3.23
C VAL A 102 -11.69 -5.78 -2.34
N SER A 103 -11.59 -7.07 -2.67
CA SER A 103 -10.69 -7.97 -1.94
C SER A 103 -9.24 -7.48 -2.02
N MET A 104 -8.52 -7.51 -0.89
CA MET A 104 -7.11 -7.11 -0.86
C MET A 104 -6.26 -7.98 -1.81
N SER A 105 -6.60 -9.27 -1.91
CA SER A 105 -5.94 -10.19 -2.85
C SER A 105 -6.08 -9.77 -4.32
N GLU A 106 -7.21 -9.15 -4.69
CA GLU A 106 -7.44 -8.65 -6.05
C GLU A 106 -6.65 -7.36 -6.30
N ILE A 107 -6.58 -6.46 -5.30
CA ILE A 107 -5.79 -5.22 -5.36
C ILE A 107 -4.31 -5.55 -5.57
N ILE A 108 -3.74 -6.36 -4.66
CA ILE A 108 -2.33 -6.75 -4.69
C ILE A 108 -2.00 -7.47 -6.01
N LYS A 109 -2.84 -8.42 -6.44
CA LYS A 109 -2.61 -9.14 -7.70
C LYS A 109 -2.55 -8.17 -8.89
N LEU A 110 -3.47 -7.21 -8.95
CA LEU A 110 -3.50 -6.22 -10.02
C LEU A 110 -2.24 -5.35 -10.04
N GLU A 111 -1.81 -4.86 -8.87
CA GLU A 111 -0.59 -4.05 -8.73
C GLU A 111 0.64 -4.78 -9.24
N PHE A 112 0.82 -6.05 -8.85
CA PHE A 112 1.93 -6.87 -9.33
C PHE A 112 1.83 -7.25 -10.82
N ASP A 113 0.61 -7.49 -11.32
CA ASP A 113 0.38 -7.72 -12.76
C ASP A 113 0.81 -6.49 -13.58
N PHE A 114 0.52 -5.27 -13.10
CA PHE A 114 0.96 -4.02 -13.72
C PHE A 114 2.47 -3.79 -13.57
N LEU A 115 3.04 -4.03 -12.39
CA LEU A 115 4.47 -3.94 -12.16
C LEU A 115 5.27 -4.79 -13.15
N ASN A 116 4.82 -6.03 -13.38
CA ASN A 116 5.46 -6.94 -14.34
C ASN A 116 5.37 -6.43 -15.78
N GLN A 117 4.20 -5.96 -16.21
CA GLN A 117 4.02 -5.38 -17.55
C GLN A 117 4.87 -4.12 -17.78
N LEU A 118 5.01 -3.26 -16.77
CA LEU A 118 5.83 -2.05 -16.84
C LEU A 118 7.33 -2.37 -16.90
N LYS A 119 7.78 -3.45 -16.27
CA LYS A 119 9.16 -3.94 -16.38
C LYS A 119 9.47 -4.52 -17.76
N GLU A 120 8.55 -5.23 -18.38
CA GLU A 120 8.73 -5.79 -19.74
C GLU A 120 8.76 -4.72 -20.85
N THR A 121 8.22 -3.53 -20.57
CA THR A 121 8.16 -2.42 -21.53
C THR A 121 9.41 -1.51 -21.47
N LYS A 122 10.29 -1.70 -20.47
CA LYS A 122 11.57 -0.98 -20.31
C LYS A 122 12.72 -1.79 -20.89
#